data_AF-A0A095C545-F1
#
_entry.id   AF-A0A095C545-F1
#
_cell.length_a   1.000
_cell.length_b   1.000
_cell.length_c   1.000
_cell.angle_alpha   90.00
_cell.angle_beta   90.00
_cell.angle_gamma   90.00
#
_symmetry.space_group_name_H-M   'P 1'
#
loop_
_entity.id
_entity.type
_entity.pdbx_description
1 polymer ?
#
loop_
_entity_poly.entity_id
_entity_poly.type
_entity_poly.pdbx_seq_one_letter_code
_entity_poly.pdbx_strand_id
1 'polypeptide(L)'
;IGRTIDFQSTLSVCYTNARSLRNKTSELSLMEQELCPDIIVVTETWFTVDIDCSPFIAGYICIRSDRVSSRKRGGVILYVRDHFHIQSIISEAHASSTCEVA
;
A
#
# COMPACT_ATOMS: atom_id res chain seq x y z
N ILE A 1 26.95 -22.13 12.09
CA ILE A 1 27.24 -21.29 10.89
C ILE A 1 26.02 -20.40 10.69
N GLY A 2 26.06 -19.18 11.24
CA GLY A 2 24.96 -18.23 11.13
C GLY A 2 24.94 -17.63 9.73
N ARG A 3 23.79 -17.60 9.07
CA ARG A 3 23.63 -16.89 7.80
C ARG A 3 23.80 -15.40 8.07
N THR A 4 24.88 -14.81 7.59
CA THR A 4 25.00 -13.36 7.44
C THR A 4 23.96 -12.94 6.41
N ILE A 5 22.88 -12.30 6.85
CA ILE A 5 21.90 -11.70 5.96
C ILE A 5 22.55 -10.45 5.39
N ASP A 6 22.84 -10.46 4.09
CA ASP A 6 23.29 -9.29 3.38
C ASP A 6 22.08 -8.35 3.17
N PHE A 7 22.08 -7.23 3.87
CA PHE A 7 20.99 -6.23 3.81
C PHE A 7 20.82 -5.62 2.40
N GLN A 8 21.83 -5.72 1.52
CA GLN A 8 21.70 -5.26 0.12
C GLN A 8 20.87 -6.20 -0.75
N SER A 9 20.54 -7.41 -0.27
CA SER A 9 19.82 -8.43 -1.02
C SER A 9 18.41 -8.73 -0.44
N THR A 10 17.97 -7.99 0.58
CA THR A 10 16.68 -8.20 1.25
C THR A 10 15.71 -7.06 1.00
N LEU A 11 14.45 -7.40 0.72
CA LEU A 11 13.35 -6.43 0.56
C LEU A 11 12.52 -6.37 1.85
N SER A 12 12.45 -5.20 2.48
CA SER A 12 11.64 -4.94 3.67
C SER A 12 10.24 -4.46 3.29
N VAL A 13 9.21 -5.19 3.74
CA VAL A 13 7.82 -4.86 3.43
C VAL A 13 7.02 -4.72 4.71
N CYS A 14 6.35 -3.58 4.88
CA CYS A 14 5.37 -3.36 5.92
C CYS A 14 3.95 -3.46 5.33
N TYR A 15 3.04 -4.10 6.07
CA TYR A 15 1.65 -4.24 5.68
C TYR A 15 0.73 -3.85 6.84
N THR A 16 -0.30 -3.05 6.53
CA THR A 16 -1.36 -2.73 7.50
C THR A 16 -2.72 -2.60 6.83
N ASN A 17 -3.76 -2.96 7.58
CA ASN A 17 -5.15 -2.68 7.21
C ASN A 17 -5.61 -1.44 7.98
N ALA A 18 -5.77 -0.33 7.26
CA ALA A 18 -6.04 0.96 7.90
C ALA A 18 -7.48 1.08 8.40
N ARG A 19 -8.46 0.35 7.84
CA ARG A 19 -9.89 0.54 8.13
C ARG A 19 -10.29 2.03 8.12
N SER A 20 -9.99 2.73 7.02
CA SER A 20 -9.90 4.18 6.85
C SER A 20 -8.52 4.77 7.17
N LEU A 21 -7.83 5.24 6.14
CA LEU A 21 -6.52 5.89 6.28
C LEU A 21 -6.62 7.39 6.60
N ARG A 22 -7.79 8.02 6.39
CA ARG A 22 -7.97 9.49 6.43
C ARG A 22 -7.40 10.18 7.68
N ASN A 23 -7.55 9.57 8.84
CA ASN A 23 -7.13 10.16 10.12
C ASN A 23 -5.86 9.53 10.70
N LYS A 24 -5.15 8.71 9.92
CA LYS A 24 -4.01 7.89 10.36
C LYS A 24 -2.71 8.22 9.63
N THR A 25 -2.68 9.39 9.00
CA THR A 25 -1.53 9.83 8.20
C THR A 25 -0.29 10.04 9.07
N SER A 26 -0.47 10.61 10.27
CA SER A 26 0.62 10.77 11.26
C SER A 26 1.13 9.43 11.78
N GLU A 27 0.25 8.47 12.06
CA GLU A 27 0.63 7.12 12.47
C GLU A 27 1.44 6.42 11.38
N LEU A 28 1.02 6.55 10.12
CA LEU A 28 1.73 6.02 8.97
C LEU A 28 3.11 6.66 8.79
N SER A 29 3.23 7.99 8.97
CA SER A 29 4.53 8.68 8.91
C SER A 29 5.47 8.24 10.03
N LEU A 30 4.98 8.07 11.25
CA LEU A 30 5.79 7.60 12.37
C LEU A 30 6.29 6.17 12.11
N MET A 31 5.40 5.29 11.65
CA MET A 31 5.75 3.92 11.31
C MET A 31 6.81 3.86 10.19
N GLU A 32 6.71 4.74 9.19
CA GLU A 32 7.73 4.85 8.14
C GLU A 32 9.08 5.28 8.70
N GLN A 33 9.11 6.29 9.56
CA GLN A 33 10.34 6.80 10.16
C GLN A 33 11.02 5.78 11.09
N GLU A 34 10.25 4.97 11.80
CA GLU A 34 10.78 3.96 12.71
C GLU A 34 11.30 2.71 11.99
N LEU A 35 10.57 2.23 10.97
CA LEU A 35 10.86 0.96 10.32
C LEU A 35 11.65 1.10 9.01
N CYS A 36 11.62 2.29 8.39
CA CYS A 36 12.23 2.60 7.10
C CYS A 36 12.06 1.48 6.03
N PRO A 37 10.85 0.96 5.79
CA PRO A 37 10.65 -0.17 4.87
C PRO A 37 10.94 0.22 3.41
N ASP A 38 11.14 -0.78 2.55
CA ASP A 38 11.24 -0.59 1.10
C ASP A 38 9.86 -0.41 0.47
N ILE A 39 8.88 -1.12 1.01
CA ILE A 39 7.48 -1.10 0.56
C ILE A 39 6.55 -1.00 1.77
N ILE A 40 5.54 -0.13 1.68
CA ILE A 40 4.43 -0.05 2.62
C ILE A 40 3.15 -0.37 1.88
N VAL A 41 2.40 -1.35 2.35
CA VAL A 41 1.11 -1.76 1.80
C VAL A 41 0.01 -1.37 2.79
N VAL A 42 -0.90 -0.50 2.36
CA VAL A 42 -2.06 -0.10 3.16
C VAL A 42 -3.34 -0.54 2.47
N THR A 43 -4.11 -1.39 3.15
CA THR A 43 -5.42 -1.89 2.67
C THR A 43 -6.57 -1.25 3.43
N GLU A 44 -7.78 -1.32 2.87
CA GLU A 44 -8.99 -0.68 3.44
C GLU A 44 -8.76 0.82 3.68
N THR A 45 -8.18 1.51 2.68
CA THR A 45 -7.88 2.94 2.74
C THR A 45 -9.16 3.79 2.79
N TRP A 46 -10.22 3.29 2.16
CA TRP A 46 -11.53 3.93 1.99
C TRP A 46 -11.46 5.28 1.27
N PHE A 47 -10.42 5.48 0.47
CA PHE A 47 -10.37 6.59 -0.48
C PHE A 47 -11.22 6.29 -1.72
N THR A 48 -11.64 7.38 -2.36
CA THR A 48 -12.35 7.36 -3.64
C THR A 48 -11.51 8.14 -4.64
N VAL A 49 -11.76 7.90 -5.93
CA VAL A 49 -11.10 8.60 -7.04
C VAL A 49 -11.18 10.13 -6.93
N ASP A 50 -12.26 10.65 -6.33
CA ASP A 50 -12.46 12.10 -6.15
C ASP A 50 -11.68 12.69 -4.95
N ILE A 51 -11.11 11.85 -4.08
CA ILE A 51 -10.33 12.28 -2.93
C ILE A 51 -8.84 12.23 -3.31
N ASP A 52 -8.25 13.39 -3.54
CA ASP A 52 -6.84 13.53 -3.91
C ASP A 52 -5.87 13.49 -2.72
N CYS A 53 -6.38 13.21 -1.51
CA CYS A 53 -5.64 13.34 -0.26
C CYS A 53 -4.83 12.08 0.13
N SER A 54 -4.18 11.43 -0.82
CA SER A 54 -3.25 10.35 -0.45
C SER A 54 -2.10 10.95 0.38
N PRO A 55 -1.76 10.37 1.54
CA PRO A 55 -0.66 10.87 2.35
C PRO A 55 0.65 10.88 1.54
N PHE A 56 1.28 12.05 1.42
CA PHE A 56 2.60 12.14 0.80
C PHE A 56 3.65 11.62 1.78
N ILE A 57 4.49 10.69 1.31
CA ILE A 57 5.65 10.18 2.04
C ILE A 57 6.88 10.44 1.16
N ALA A 58 7.82 11.24 1.67
CA ALA A 58 9.02 11.62 0.92
C ALA A 58 9.90 10.40 0.61
N GLY A 59 10.40 10.32 -0.63
CA GLY A 59 11.24 9.21 -1.09
C GLY A 59 10.46 7.93 -1.45
N TYR A 60 9.12 8.01 -1.56
CA TYR A 60 8.28 6.92 -2.04
C TYR A 60 7.44 7.33 -3.24
N ILE A 61 7.32 6.40 -4.18
CA ILE A 61 6.32 6.39 -5.23
C ILE A 61 5.02 5.83 -4.63
N CYS A 62 3.92 6.59 -4.78
CA CYS A 62 2.60 6.17 -4.34
C CYS A 62 1.81 5.57 -5.51
N ILE A 63 1.38 4.32 -5.36
CA ILE A 63 0.54 3.59 -6.32
C ILE A 63 -0.77 3.25 -5.63
N ARG A 64 -1.88 3.68 -6.22
CA ARG A 64 -3.20 3.59 -5.60
C ARG A 64 -4.19 2.85 -6.50
N SER A 65 -5.01 2.02 -5.87
CA SER A 65 -6.18 1.39 -6.48
C SER A 65 -7.40 1.65 -5.59
N ASP A 66 -8.18 2.66 -5.95
CA ASP A 66 -9.41 3.00 -5.25
C ASP A 66 -10.58 2.15 -5.72
N ARG A 67 -11.55 1.90 -4.83
CA ARG A 67 -12.77 1.20 -5.21
C ARG A 67 -13.72 2.18 -5.89
N VAL A 68 -14.14 1.84 -7.11
CA VAL A 68 -15.05 2.69 -7.93
C VAL A 68 -16.53 2.53 -7.54
N SER A 69 -16.88 1.58 -6.67
CA SER A 69 -18.28 1.34 -6.29
C SER A 69 -18.78 2.28 -5.18
N SER A 70 -20.09 2.46 -5.09
CA SER A 70 -20.77 3.29 -4.05
C SER A 70 -20.59 2.78 -2.61
N ARG A 71 -19.93 1.63 -2.40
CA ARG A 71 -19.64 1.10 -1.06
C ARG A 71 -18.34 1.74 -0.53
N LYS A 72 -18.43 2.39 0.62
CA LYS A 72 -17.33 3.11 1.31
C LYS A 72 -16.16 2.23 1.84
N ARG A 73 -16.00 0.99 1.40
CA ARG A 73 -15.04 0.01 1.98
C ARG A 73 -14.18 -0.61 0.89
N GLY A 74 -12.92 -0.91 1.21
CA GLY A 74 -11.89 -1.36 0.27
C GLY A 74 -10.85 -0.29 -0.06
N GLY A 75 -10.19 -0.46 -1.20
CA GLY A 75 -9.09 0.41 -1.65
C GLY A 75 -7.74 -0.02 -1.09
N VAL A 76 -6.70 0.19 -1.90
CA VAL A 76 -5.30 -0.17 -1.58
C VAL A 76 -4.38 0.97 -2.01
N ILE A 77 -3.39 1.28 -1.17
CA ILE A 77 -2.24 2.10 -1.53
C ILE A 77 -0.95 1.30 -1.27
N LEU A 78 -0.04 1.34 -2.23
CA LEU A 78 1.35 0.93 -2.09
C LEU A 78 2.23 2.18 -2.09
N TYR A 79 3.11 2.29 -1.10
CA TYR A 79 4.26 3.19 -1.14
C TYR A 79 5.50 2.34 -1.40
N VAL A 80 6.26 2.64 -2.44
CA VAL A 80 7.49 1.92 -2.80
C VAL A 80 8.62 2.94 -2.86
N ARG A 81 9.80 2.64 -2.29
CA ARG A 81 10.94 3.56 -2.38
C ARG A 81 11.24 3.94 -3.83
N ASP A 82 11.54 5.21 -4.06
CA ASP A 82 11.67 5.79 -5.40
C ASP A 82 12.88 5.29 -6.21
N HIS A 83 13.84 4.61 -5.58
CA HIS A 83 14.96 3.97 -6.24
C HIS A 83 14.62 2.58 -6.83
N PHE A 84 13.45 2.02 -6.55
CA PHE A 84 12.99 0.81 -7.22
C PHE A 84 12.41 1.12 -8.59
N HIS A 85 12.77 0.29 -9.58
CA HIS A 85 12.08 0.29 -10.85
C HIS A 85 10.74 -0.44 -10.71
N ILE A 86 9.63 0.23 -11.01
CA ILE A 86 8.29 -0.32 -10.84
C ILE A 86 7.58 -0.40 -12.19
N GLN A 87 7.00 -1.57 -12.47
CA GLN A 87 6.13 -1.78 -13.61
C GLN A 87 4.76 -2.24 -13.12
N SER A 88 3.73 -1.44 -13.37
CA SER A 88 2.34 -1.84 -13.12
C SER A 88 1.84 -2.66 -14.31
N ILE A 89 1.23 -3.81 -14.03
CA ILE A 89 0.61 -4.68 -15.03
C ILE A 89 -0.87 -4.74 -14.71
N ILE A 90 -1.70 -4.28 -15.65
CA ILE A 90 -3.15 -4.39 -15.55
C ILE A 90 -3.52 -5.76 -16.10
N SER A 91 -4.03 -6.65 -15.24
CA SER A 91 -4.67 -7.87 -15.71
C SER A 91 -6.15 -7.58 -15.95
N GLU A 92 -6.70 -8.07 -17.06
CA GLU A 92 -8.15 -8.15 -17.21
C GLU A 92 -8.69 -9.03 -16.07
N ALA A 93 -9.52 -8.45 -15.21
CA ALA A 93 -10.24 -9.21 -14.22
C ALA A 93 -11.23 -10.10 -14.98
N HIS A 94 -11.04 -11.42 -14.92
CA HIS A 94 -12.15 -12.33 -15.19
C HIS A 94 -13.29 -11.90 -14.27
N ALA A 95 -14.45 -11.58 -14.85
CA ALA A 95 -15.67 -11.28 -14.11
C ALA A 95 -16.17 -12.54 -13.39
N SER A 96 -15.40 -13.05 -12.43
CA SER A 96 -15.84 -14.08 -11.52
C SER A 96 -16.55 -13.37 -10.38
N SER A 97 -17.87 -13.52 -10.36
CA SER A 97 -18.73 -13.21 -9.24
C SER A 97 -18.07 -13.65 -7.93
N THR A 98 -17.87 -12.68 -7.04
CA THR A 98 -17.51 -12.79 -5.62
C THR A 98 -17.45 -14.21 -5.05
N CYS A 99 -16.27 -14.67 -4.62
CA CYS A 99 -16.18 -15.72 -3.62
C CYS A 99 -16.47 -15.09 -2.25
N GLU A 100 -17.74 -15.08 -1.85
CA GLU A 100 -18.08 -14.93 -0.43
C GLU A 100 -17.61 -16.21 0.26
N VAL A 101 -16.60 -16.10 1.12
CA VAL A 101 -16.24 -17.19 2.02
C VAL A 101 -17.24 -17.11 3.17
N ALA A 102 -18.20 -18.04 3.17
CA ALA A 102 -19.15 -18.25 4.27
C ALA A 102 -18.44 -18.74 5.53
#